data_AF-A0A7V2IMZ9-F1
#
_entry.id   AF-A0A7V2IMZ9-F1
#
_cell.length_a   1.000
_cell.length_b   1.000
_cell.length_c   1.000
_cell.angle_alpha   90.00
_cell.angle_beta   90.00
_cell.angle_gamma   90.00
#
_symmetry.space_group_name_H-M   'P 1'
#
loop_
_entity.id
_entity.type
_entity.pdbx_description
1 polymer ?
#
loop_
_entity_poly.entity_id
_entity_poly.type
_entity_poly.pdbx_seq_one_letter_code
_entity_poly.pdbx_strand_id
1 'polypeptide(L)'
;MRPAMHFVDVASTFKSDIQVTHGDTTADAKSIMQMTMLAAACGAHLTIRARGPDAAQAIEVLREVVEQGLSGEPSQAADERGDG
;
A
#
# COMPACT_ATOMS: atom_id res chain seq x y z
N MET A 1 4.27 -1.16 -14.00
CA MET A 1 4.65 0.17 -13.48
C MET A 1 3.34 0.95 -13.32
N ARG A 2 2.69 1.09 -12.17
CA ARG A 2 3.06 1.91 -11.01
C ARG A 2 2.12 1.63 -9.82
N PRO A 3 2.28 0.54 -9.07
CA PRO A 3 1.42 0.31 -7.90
C PRO A 3 1.60 1.38 -6.80
N ALA A 4 2.80 1.97 -6.69
CA ALA A 4 3.07 3.11 -5.83
C ALA A 4 2.24 4.37 -6.17
N MET A 5 1.88 4.59 -7.44
CA MET A 5 1.11 5.77 -7.83
C MET A 5 -0.36 5.64 -7.45
N HIS A 6 -0.92 4.44 -7.56
CA HIS A 6 -2.27 4.16 -7.10
C HIS A 6 -2.37 4.29 -5.57
N PHE A 7 -1.38 3.77 -4.84
CA PHE A 7 -1.30 3.94 -3.39
C PHE A 7 -1.27 5.41 -2.97
N VAL A 8 -0.45 6.23 -3.65
CA VAL A 8 -0.33 7.67 -3.39
C VAL A 8 -1.62 8.42 -3.68
N ASP A 9 -2.30 8.08 -4.78
CA ASP A 9 -3.56 8.69 -5.17
C ASP A 9 -4.64 8.43 -4.10
N VAL A 10 -4.78 7.17 -3.70
CA VAL A 10 -5.69 6.74 -2.63
C VAL A 10 -5.34 7.42 -1.31
N ALA A 11 -4.07 7.40 -0.90
CA ALA A 11 -3.62 8.07 0.32
C ALA A 11 -3.90 9.59 0.31
N SER A 12 -3.85 10.22 -0.87
CA SER A 12 -4.11 11.66 -1.03
C SER A 12 -5.61 12.02 -0.95
N THR A 13 -6.52 11.05 -1.08
CA THR A 13 -7.96 11.29 -0.87
C THR A 13 -8.33 11.47 0.60
N PHE A 14 -7.48 10.97 1.50
CA PHE A 14 -7.67 11.04 2.94
C PHE A 14 -7.10 12.35 3.50
N LYS A 15 -7.79 12.92 4.49
CA LYS A 15 -7.32 14.11 5.23
C LYS A 15 -6.30 13.74 6.30
N SER A 16 -6.22 12.46 6.64
CA SER A 16 -5.28 11.96 7.62
C SER A 16 -3.84 12.03 7.12
N ASP A 17 -2.92 12.23 8.06
CA ASP A 17 -1.49 12.10 7.79
C ASP A 17 -1.14 10.62 7.78
N ILE A 18 -0.57 10.13 6.67
CA ILE A 18 -0.31 8.71 6.45
C ILE A 18 1.17 8.55 6.14
N GLN A 19 1.85 7.75 6.95
CA GLN A 19 3.26 7.46 6.83
C GLN A 19 3.47 5.96 6.70
N VAL A 20 4.42 5.58 5.86
CA VAL A 20 4.82 4.19 5.66
C VAL A 20 6.28 4.05 6.05
N THR A 21 6.55 3.13 6.97
CA THR A 21 7.89 2.83 7.46
C THR A 21 8.28 1.42 7.03
N HIS A 22 9.49 1.29 6.46
CA HIS A 22 10.13 0.03 6.11
C HIS A 22 11.51 -0.03 6.77
N GLY A 23 11.67 -0.89 7.77
CA GLY A 23 12.87 -0.92 8.61
C GLY A 23 13.09 0.45 9.28
N ASP A 24 14.22 1.09 8.98
CA ASP A 24 14.58 2.43 9.48
C ASP A 24 14.11 3.57 8.56
N THR A 25 13.57 3.27 7.39
CA THR A 25 13.17 4.29 6.41
C THR A 25 11.69 4.62 6.55
N THR A 26 11.36 5.88 6.78
CA THR A 26 9.97 6.37 6.79
C THR A 26 9.72 7.31 5.63
N ALA A 27 8.59 7.10 4.95
CA ALA A 27 8.18 7.85 3.78
C ALA A 27 6.72 8.30 3.91
N ASP A 28 6.41 9.47 3.35
CA ASP A 28 5.04 9.96 3.28
C ASP A 28 4.26 9.21 2.20
N ALA A 29 3.08 8.69 2.55
CA ALA A 29 2.24 7.92 1.64
C ALA A 29 1.68 8.75 0.48
N LYS A 30 1.59 10.07 0.62
CA LYS A 30 1.09 11.02 -0.39
C LYS A 30 2.21 11.55 -1.28
N SER A 31 3.47 11.23 -0.97
CA SER A 31 4.62 11.66 -1.76
C SER A 31 5.08 10.55 -2.69
N ILE A 32 4.74 10.68 -3.99
CA ILE A 32 5.14 9.72 -5.02
C ILE A 32 6.65 9.46 -5.03
N MET A 33 7.47 10.50 -4.82
CA MET A 33 8.93 10.38 -4.81
C MET A 33 9.42 9.48 -3.67
N GLN A 34 8.90 9.69 -2.45
CA GLN A 34 9.29 8.88 -1.30
C GLN A 34 8.74 7.46 -1.40
N MET A 35 7.51 7.30 -1.91
CA MET A 35 6.91 5.99 -2.17
C MET A 35 7.67 5.21 -3.23
N THR A 36 8.15 5.83 -4.31
CA THR A 36 8.99 5.14 -5.29
C THR A 36 10.35 4.72 -4.73
N MET A 37 10.92 5.48 -3.80
CA MET A 37 12.15 5.09 -3.10
C MET A 37 11.91 3.93 -2.13
N LEU A 38 10.77 3.92 -1.42
CA LEU A 38 10.39 2.87 -0.48
C LEU A 38 9.97 1.57 -1.19
N ALA A 39 9.27 1.68 -2.33
CA ALA A 39 8.74 0.56 -3.13
C ALA A 39 9.82 -0.26 -3.85
N ALA A 40 11.10 0.14 -3.76
CA ALA A 40 12.21 -0.72 -4.17
C ALA A 40 12.31 -2.00 -3.33
N ALA A 41 11.66 -2.05 -2.16
CA ALA A 41 11.59 -3.21 -1.28
C ALA A 41 10.23 -3.95 -1.40
N CYS A 42 9.94 -4.56 -2.55
CA CYS A 42 8.83 -5.50 -2.64
C CYS A 42 9.12 -6.77 -1.80
N GLY A 43 8.13 -7.21 -1.02
CA GLY A 43 8.19 -8.43 -0.21
C GLY A 43 8.65 -8.26 1.24
N ALA A 44 8.73 -7.03 1.74
CA ALA A 44 9.21 -6.74 3.09
C ALA A 44 8.13 -6.12 4.00
N HIS A 45 8.34 -6.18 5.32
CA HIS A 45 7.36 -5.71 6.32
C HIS A 45 7.21 -4.19 6.32
N LEU A 46 6.04 -3.71 5.90
CA LEU A 46 5.67 -2.30 5.91
C LEU A 46 4.83 -1.98 7.15
N THR A 47 5.19 -0.92 7.87
CA THR A 47 4.38 -0.37 8.95
C THR A 47 3.67 0.87 8.44
N ILE A 48 2.34 0.82 8.33
CA ILE A 48 1.53 1.98 7.93
C ILE A 48 0.98 2.64 9.20
N ARG A 49 1.17 3.95 9.32
CA ARG A 49 0.66 4.75 10.41
C ARG A 49 -0.18 5.90 9.86
N ALA A 50 -1.46 5.92 10.22
CA ALA A 50 -2.36 7.02 9.89
C ALA A 50 -2.72 7.82 11.15
N ARG A 51 -2.82 9.15 11.03
CA ARG A 51 -3.22 10.04 12.12
C ARG A 51 -4.16 11.12 11.59
N GLY A 52 -5.39 11.13 12.09
CA GLY A 52 -6.43 12.07 11.66
C GLY A 52 -7.83 11.49 11.84
N PRO A 53 -8.86 12.23 11.41
CA PRO A 53 -10.26 11.86 11.65
C PRO A 53 -10.70 10.62 10.84
N ASP A 54 -10.02 10.36 9.73
CA ASP A 54 -10.27 9.28 8.77
C ASP A 54 -9.17 8.21 8.79
N ALA A 55 -8.32 8.22 9.82
CA ALA A 55 -7.14 7.36 9.91
C ALA A 55 -7.46 5.87 9.89
N ALA A 56 -8.53 5.44 10.59
CA ALA A 56 -8.94 4.04 10.61
C ALA A 56 -9.38 3.56 9.22
N GLN A 57 -10.14 4.39 8.51
CA GLN A 57 -10.60 4.10 7.15
C GLN A 57 -9.43 4.08 6.15
N ALA A 58 -8.50 5.03 6.29
CA ALA A 58 -7.30 5.09 5.47
C ALA A 58 -6.46 3.81 5.60
N ILE A 59 -6.28 3.30 6.82
CA ILE A 59 -5.50 2.07 7.05
C ILE A 59 -6.13 0.86 6.35
N GLU A 60 -7.44 0.67 6.46
CA GLU A 60 -8.12 -0.45 5.81
C GLU A 60 -8.02 -0.39 4.29
N VAL A 61 -8.34 0.77 3.70
CA VAL A 61 -8.28 0.92 2.24
C VAL A 61 -6.84 0.76 1.73
N LEU A 62 -5.85 1.34 2.42
CA LEU A 62 -4.45 1.23 2.00
C LEU A 62 -3.89 -0.18 2.19
N ARG A 63 -4.35 -0.92 3.21
CA ARG A 63 -4.04 -2.34 3.37
C ARG A 63 -4.53 -3.11 2.14
N GLU A 64 -5.79 -2.93 1.74
CA GLU A 64 -6.34 -3.60 0.57
C GLU A 64 -5.55 -3.27 -0.70
N VAL A 65 -5.15 -2.00 -0.89
CA VAL A 65 -4.33 -1.59 -2.05
C VAL A 65 -2.97 -2.30 -2.08
N VAL A 66 -2.35 -2.50 -0.92
CA VAL A 66 -1.07 -3.23 -0.81
C VAL A 66 -1.26 -4.72 -1.06
N GLU A 67 -2.32 -5.32 -0.53
CA GLU A 67 -2.68 -6.74 -0.73
C GLU A 67 -3.07 -7.05 -2.18
N GLN A 68 -3.76 -6.13 -2.85
CA GLN A 68 -4.20 -6.27 -4.25
C GLN A 68 -3.05 -6.07 -5.26
N GLY A 69 -1.91 -5.53 -4.85
CA GLY A 69 -0.67 -5.65 -5.61
C GLY A 69 0.23 -4.43 -5.60
N LEU A 70 1.16 -4.39 -4.64
CA LEU A 70 2.50 -3.82 -4.87
C LEU A 70 3.43 -4.84 -5.57
N SER A 71 3.03 -6.12 -5.61
CA SER A 71 3.77 -7.19 -6.27
C SER A 71 3.67 -7.10 -7.79
N GLY A 72 4.82 -7.05 -8.47
CA GLY A 72 4.93 -7.07 -9.92
C GLY A 72 4.60 -8.41 -10.56
N GLU A 73 3.67 -9.19 -10.02
CA GLU A 73 3.18 -10.44 -10.61
C GLU A 73 1.66 -10.52 -10.46
N PRO A 74 0.92 -10.93 -11.52
CA PRO A 74 -0.52 -11.11 -11.43
C PRO A 74 -0.81 -12.29 -10.49
N SER A 75 -1.26 -11.99 -9.27
CA SER A 75 -1.89 -13.00 -8.41
C SER A 75 -3.31 -13.24 -8.92
N GLN A 76 -3.44 -14.15 -9.89
CA GLN A 76 -4.68 -14.86 -10.13
C GLN A 76 -4.84 -15.87 -8.98
N ALA A 77 -5.52 -15.45 -7.91
CA ALA A 77 -5.91 -16.33 -6.83
C ALA A 77 -7.18 -17.12 -7.24
N ALA A 78 -6.99 -18.43 -7.42
CA ALA A 78 -7.91 -19.55 -7.16
C ALA A 78 -9.38 -19.44 -7.64
N ASP A 79 -9.71 -20.24 -8.66
CA ASP A 79 -11.00 -20.97 -8.68
C ASP A 79 -10.67 -22.46 -8.55
N GLU A 80 -10.68 -22.95 -7.31
CA GLU A 80 -10.72 -24.37 -7.01
C GLU A 80 -12.14 -24.87 -7.31
N ARG A 81 -12.30 -25.60 -8.42
CA ARG A 81 -13.37 -26.60 -8.55
C ARG A 81 -12.76 -27.93 -8.95
N GLY A 82 -12.51 -28.76 -7.94
CA GLY A 82 -12.52 -30.20 -8.14
C GLY A 82 -13.97 -30.67 -8.36
N ASP A 83 -14.16 -31.56 -9.33
CA ASP A 83 -15.19 -32.61 -9.31
C ASP A 83 -14.93 -33.58 -10.48
N GLY A 84 -14.78 -34.88 -10.17
CA GLY A 84 -14.90 -35.99 -11.15
C GLY A 84 -13.63 -36.75 -11.47
#